data_AF-A0A6A5BXS3-F1
#
_entry.id   AF-A0A6A5BXS3-F1
#
_cell.length_a   1.000
_cell.length_b   1.000
_cell.length_c   1.000
_cell.angle_alpha   90.00
_cell.angle_beta   90.00
_cell.angle_gamma   90.00
#
_symmetry.space_group_name_H-M   'P 1'
#
loop_
_entity.id
_entity.type
_entity.pdbx_description
1 polymer ?
#
loop_
_entity_poly.entity_id
_entity_poly.type
_entity_poly.pdbx_seq_one_letter_code
_entity_poly.pdbx_strand_id
1 'polypeptide(L)'
;MSIGTQAVESKHHKSGQRLNIMKEILDTEKNYLTELELLEEYYAKPLKELIGKQKFITQPLYNKIFKGDLVIIRKTNSELYHELIENFEMERANKVPNKTFGQIFLQYAPFIKGYTRYFNEFDNINSTLEDIRKNNKPLQLWLDAQRKEARNKPLGGLLITPVQRVPRYKLLLTELVKYTSPISQRLSNVDQCTHTNFRSCN
;
A
#
# COMPACT_ATOMS: atom_id res chain seq x y z
N MET A 1 34.98 -5.02 36.78
CA MET A 1 33.61 -4.47 36.60
C MET A 1 33.51 -3.89 35.20
N SER A 2 33.03 -4.64 34.20
CA SER A 2 32.93 -4.15 32.81
C SER A 2 31.72 -4.73 32.06
N ILE A 3 30.58 -4.85 32.74
CA ILE A 3 29.34 -5.43 32.17
C ILE A 3 28.41 -4.32 31.59
N GLY A 4 28.69 -3.03 31.84
CA GLY A 4 27.82 -1.91 31.48
C GLY A 4 27.87 -1.44 30.03
N THR A 5 28.96 -1.66 29.29
CA THR A 5 29.19 -0.98 28.00
C THR A 5 28.52 -1.70 26.81
N GLN A 6 28.48 -3.03 26.80
CA GLN A 6 27.89 -3.83 25.70
C GLN A 6 26.34 -3.78 25.65
N ALA A 7 25.67 -3.56 26.79
CA ALA A 7 24.20 -3.52 26.87
C ALA A 7 23.60 -2.19 26.35
N VAL A 8 24.39 -1.11 26.36
CA VAL A 8 23.95 0.23 25.92
C VAL A 8 24.17 0.41 24.41
N GLU A 9 25.30 -0.09 23.87
CA GLU A 9 25.58 -0.08 22.43
C GLU A 9 24.58 -0.93 21.64
N SER A 10 24.21 -2.11 22.16
CA SER A 10 23.22 -2.99 21.52
C SER A 10 21.79 -2.45 21.53
N LYS A 11 21.40 -1.67 22.56
CA LYS A 11 20.10 -0.97 22.60
C LYS A 11 20.04 0.21 21.62
N HIS A 12 21.10 1.00 21.52
CA HIS A 12 21.17 2.13 20.58
C HIS A 12 21.13 1.68 19.12
N HIS A 13 21.83 0.57 18.79
CA HIS A 13 21.83 0.01 17.45
C HIS A 13 20.44 -0.51 17.04
N LYS A 14 19.75 -1.23 17.93
CA LYS A 14 18.38 -1.73 17.68
C LYS A 14 17.35 -0.61 17.54
N SER A 15 17.48 0.47 18.32
CA SER A 15 16.59 1.64 18.21
C SER A 15 16.75 2.36 16.86
N GLY A 16 18.00 2.57 16.41
CA GLY A 16 18.28 3.15 15.10
C GLY A 16 17.78 2.29 13.93
N GLN A 17 17.97 0.97 14.01
CA GLN A 17 17.45 0.04 12.99
C GLN A 17 15.92 0.03 12.94
N ARG A 18 15.25 0.10 14.09
CA ARG A 18 13.79 0.20 14.16
C ARG A 18 13.27 1.47 13.49
N LEU A 19 13.89 2.63 13.74
CA LEU A 19 13.53 3.88 13.08
C LEU A 19 13.74 3.82 11.56
N ASN A 20 14.79 3.14 11.09
CA ASN A 20 15.02 2.95 9.65
C ASN A 20 13.90 2.12 9.01
N ILE A 21 13.46 1.03 9.64
CA ILE A 21 12.35 0.21 9.12
C ILE A 21 11.03 0.99 9.13
N MET A 22 10.76 1.75 10.18
CA MET A 22 9.58 2.61 10.23
C MET A 22 9.59 3.67 9.12
N LYS A 23 10.75 4.27 8.88
CA LYS A 23 10.95 5.20 7.77
C LYS A 23 10.74 4.51 6.42
N GLU A 24 11.25 3.30 6.24
CA GLU A 24 11.01 2.52 5.01
C GLU A 24 9.53 2.20 4.80
N ILE A 25 8.80 1.84 5.85
CA ILE A 25 7.34 1.66 5.78
C ILE A 25 6.68 2.95 5.27
N LEU A 26 7.04 4.11 5.84
CA LEU A 26 6.49 5.41 5.45
C LEU A 26 6.85 5.80 4.01
N ASP A 27 8.12 5.68 3.63
CA ASP A 27 8.60 6.06 2.30
C ASP A 27 7.94 5.19 1.22
N THR A 28 7.82 3.88 1.48
CA THR A 28 7.14 2.96 0.56
C THR A 28 5.63 3.17 0.52
N GLU A 29 5.00 3.59 1.62
CA GLU A 29 3.57 3.93 1.68
C GLU A 29 3.26 5.20 0.90
N LYS A 30 4.08 6.24 1.09
CA LYS A 30 3.98 7.48 0.32
C LYS A 30 4.08 7.23 -1.18
N ASN A 31 5.05 6.40 -1.59
CA ASN A 31 5.21 6.02 -2.99
C ASN A 31 4.00 5.27 -3.52
N TYR A 32 3.43 4.35 -2.73
CA TYR A 32 2.21 3.62 -3.10
C TYR A 32 1.00 4.56 -3.28
N LEU A 33 0.80 5.52 -2.36
CA LEU A 33 -0.25 6.53 -2.49
C LEU A 33 -0.06 7.42 -3.73
N THR A 34 1.19 7.81 -4.02
CA THR A 34 1.51 8.56 -5.25
C THR A 34 1.18 7.74 -6.50
N GLU A 35 1.42 6.43 -6.50
CA GLU A 35 1.04 5.56 -7.62
C GLU A 35 -0.48 5.48 -7.81
N LEU A 36 -1.25 5.38 -6.74
CA LEU A 36 -2.70 5.42 -6.79
C LEU A 36 -3.24 6.78 -7.25
N GLU A 37 -2.58 7.87 -6.87
CA GLU A 37 -2.91 9.21 -7.36
C GLU A 37 -2.64 9.34 -8.85
N LEU A 38 -1.50 8.86 -9.35
CA LEU A 38 -1.20 8.85 -10.79
C LEU A 38 -2.25 8.04 -11.57
N LEU A 39 -2.68 6.90 -11.02
CA LEU A 39 -3.76 6.09 -11.59
C LEU A 39 -5.06 6.88 -11.72
N GLU A 40 -5.42 7.66 -10.69
CA GLU A 40 -6.65 8.44 -10.68
C GLU A 40 -6.58 9.65 -11.63
N GLU A 41 -5.51 10.45 -11.54
CA GLU A 41 -5.36 11.71 -12.28
C GLU A 41 -5.15 11.50 -13.79
N TYR A 42 -4.35 10.51 -14.18
CA TYR A 42 -3.95 10.33 -15.59
C TYR A 42 -4.76 9.27 -16.34
N TYR A 43 -5.39 8.35 -15.63
CA TYR A 43 -6.19 7.29 -16.26
C TYR A 43 -7.66 7.36 -15.90
N ALA A 44 -8.01 7.29 -14.60
CA ALA A 44 -9.40 7.14 -14.19
C ALA A 44 -10.25 8.37 -14.48
N LYS A 45 -9.78 9.59 -14.17
CA LYS A 45 -10.51 10.83 -14.45
C LYS A 45 -10.62 11.10 -15.95
N PRO A 46 -9.53 11.07 -16.74
CA PRO A 46 -9.61 11.35 -18.17
C PRO A 46 -10.46 10.32 -18.93
N LEU A 47 -10.37 9.03 -18.58
CA LEU A 47 -11.23 8.02 -19.21
C LEU A 47 -12.71 8.26 -18.89
N LYS A 48 -13.03 8.67 -17.66
CA LYS A 48 -14.41 8.96 -17.27
C LYS A 48 -14.99 10.12 -18.06
N GLU A 49 -14.21 11.16 -18.32
CA GLU A 49 -14.63 12.32 -19.12
C GLU A 49 -14.84 12.02 -20.61
N LEU A 50 -14.17 10.97 -21.12
CA LEU A 50 -14.31 10.53 -22.50
C LEU A 50 -15.54 9.63 -22.72
N ILE A 51 -16.14 9.09 -21.65
CA ILE A 51 -17.40 8.31 -21.73
C ILE A 51 -18.50 9.20 -22.32
N GLY A 52 -19.13 8.72 -23.39
CA GLY A 52 -20.16 9.48 -24.12
C GLY A 52 -19.62 10.47 -25.16
N LYS A 53 -18.32 10.83 -25.08
CA LYS A 53 -17.63 11.64 -26.11
C LYS A 53 -16.93 10.76 -27.15
N GLN A 54 -16.38 9.63 -26.72
CA GLN A 54 -15.62 8.70 -27.56
C GLN A 54 -16.27 7.32 -27.59
N LYS A 55 -16.30 6.69 -28.76
CA LYS A 55 -16.93 5.37 -28.95
C LYS A 55 -16.09 4.20 -28.40
N PHE A 56 -14.79 4.41 -28.19
CA PHE A 56 -13.87 3.35 -27.75
C PHE A 56 -13.93 3.06 -26.25
N ILE A 57 -14.66 3.85 -25.47
CA ILE A 57 -14.84 3.66 -24.02
C ILE A 57 -16.31 3.76 -23.65
N THR A 58 -16.78 2.83 -22.82
CA THR A 58 -18.18 2.78 -22.35
C THR A 58 -18.20 2.72 -20.83
N GLN A 59 -19.30 3.16 -20.21
CA GLN A 59 -19.46 3.09 -18.75
C GLN A 59 -19.25 1.65 -18.20
N PRO A 60 -19.77 0.58 -18.83
CA PRO A 60 -19.50 -0.78 -18.38
C PRO A 60 -18.02 -1.16 -18.45
N LEU A 61 -17.32 -0.77 -19.53
CA LEU A 61 -15.89 -1.06 -19.67
C LEU A 61 -15.07 -0.29 -18.63
N TYR A 62 -15.39 0.99 -18.39
CA TYR A 62 -14.78 1.79 -17.34
C TYR A 62 -14.96 1.15 -15.97
N ASN A 63 -16.19 0.73 -15.63
CA ASN A 63 -16.48 0.10 -14.35
C ASN A 63 -15.80 -1.27 -14.19
N LYS A 64 -15.48 -1.97 -15.29
CA LYS A 64 -14.69 -3.21 -15.25
C LYS A 64 -13.23 -2.93 -14.89
N ILE A 65 -12.65 -1.81 -15.36
CA ILE A 65 -11.25 -1.46 -15.12
C ILE A 65 -11.07 -0.75 -13.76
N PHE A 66 -11.91 0.25 -13.49
CA PHE A 66 -11.86 1.11 -12.30
C PHE A 66 -13.07 0.85 -11.42
N LYS A 67 -13.06 -0.28 -10.69
CA LYS A 67 -14.07 -0.55 -9.67
C LYS A 67 -13.88 0.36 -8.46
N GLY A 68 -14.99 0.63 -7.75
CA GLY A 68 -15.05 1.51 -6.58
C GLY A 68 -14.14 1.12 -5.41
N ASP A 69 -13.63 -0.12 -5.39
CA ASP A 69 -12.68 -0.57 -4.36
C ASP A 69 -11.37 0.22 -4.39
N LEU A 70 -10.92 0.72 -5.55
CA LEU A 70 -9.70 1.53 -5.64
C LEU A 70 -9.81 2.85 -4.87
N VAL A 71 -10.98 3.49 -4.87
CA VAL A 71 -11.22 4.74 -4.14
C VAL A 71 -11.18 4.49 -2.62
N ILE A 72 -11.83 3.40 -2.18
CA ILE A 72 -11.82 2.98 -0.77
C ILE A 72 -10.40 2.63 -0.35
N ILE A 73 -9.69 1.83 -1.15
CA ILE A 73 -8.28 1.49 -0.95
C ILE A 73 -7.46 2.76 -0.79
N ARG A 74 -7.49 3.69 -1.75
CA ARG A 74 -6.69 4.93 -1.67
C ARG A 74 -6.99 5.72 -0.39
N LYS A 75 -8.28 5.91 -0.08
CA LYS A 75 -8.71 6.65 1.12
C LYS A 75 -8.16 6.00 2.39
N THR A 76 -8.38 4.70 2.56
CA THR A 76 -7.94 4.00 3.77
C THR A 76 -6.42 3.96 3.92
N ASN A 77 -5.65 3.83 2.83
CA ASN A 77 -4.20 3.90 2.91
C ASN A 77 -3.69 5.32 3.21
N SER A 78 -4.41 6.35 2.75
CA SER A 78 -4.09 7.73 3.11
C SER A 78 -4.27 7.94 4.62
N GLU A 79 -5.36 7.45 5.20
CA GLU A 79 -5.62 7.51 6.65
C GLU A 79 -4.57 6.72 7.44
N LEU A 80 -4.23 5.51 6.99
CA LEU A 80 -3.13 4.71 7.54
C LEU A 80 -1.80 5.48 7.53
N TYR A 81 -1.42 6.07 6.37
CA TYR A 81 -0.19 6.84 6.24
C TYR A 81 -0.14 8.03 7.19
N HIS A 82 -1.25 8.76 7.35
CA HIS A 82 -1.34 9.89 8.28
C HIS A 82 -1.15 9.45 9.74
N GLU A 83 -1.76 8.34 10.17
CA GLU A 83 -1.52 7.81 11.51
C GLU A 83 -0.06 7.35 11.70
N LEU A 84 0.53 6.73 10.68
CA LEU A 84 1.92 6.25 10.76
C LEU A 84 2.92 7.41 10.87
N ILE A 85 2.76 8.49 10.07
CA ILE A 85 3.70 9.61 10.10
C ILE A 85 3.63 10.38 11.42
N GLU A 86 2.43 10.57 11.97
CA GLU A 86 2.25 11.25 13.26
C GLU A 86 2.97 10.49 14.39
N ASN A 87 2.79 9.17 14.45
CA ASN A 87 3.42 8.33 15.47
C ASN A 87 4.93 8.16 15.26
N PHE A 88 5.40 8.17 14.01
CA PHE A 88 6.83 8.18 13.71
C PHE A 88 7.51 9.47 14.16
N GLU A 89 6.95 10.65 13.89
CA GLU A 89 7.55 11.92 14.32
C GLU A 89 7.57 12.07 15.84
N MET A 90 6.55 11.57 16.55
CA MET A 90 6.57 11.50 18.02
C MET A 90 7.76 10.68 18.51
N GLU A 91 7.93 9.47 17.98
CA GLU A 91 9.00 8.58 18.41
C GLU A 91 10.40 9.08 18.01
N ARG A 92 10.53 9.67 16.82
CA ARG A 92 11.75 10.34 16.37
C ARG A 92 12.13 11.52 17.27
N ALA A 93 11.15 12.21 17.82
CA ALA A 93 11.35 13.28 18.80
C ALA A 93 11.57 12.77 20.25
N ASN A 94 11.77 11.46 20.44
CA ASN A 94 11.86 10.80 21.75
C ASN A 94 10.62 11.03 22.65
N LYS A 95 9.45 11.29 22.05
CA LYS A 95 8.16 11.36 22.74
C LYS A 95 7.50 9.99 22.72
N VAL A 96 6.60 9.76 23.69
CA VAL A 96 5.79 8.54 23.72
C VAL A 96 4.74 8.63 22.59
N PRO A 97 4.73 7.72 21.62
CA PRO A 97 3.71 7.72 20.56
C PRO A 97 2.35 7.30 21.13
N ASN A 98 1.28 7.85 20.57
CA ASN A 98 -0.09 7.51 20.95
C ASN A 98 -0.42 6.03 20.67
N LYS A 99 0.11 5.50 19.56
CA LYS A 99 0.00 4.10 19.17
C LYS A 99 1.32 3.62 18.57
N THR A 100 1.63 2.36 18.80
CA THR A 100 2.69 1.67 18.07
C THR A 100 2.25 1.37 16.63
N PHE A 101 3.20 1.24 15.71
CA PHE A 101 2.91 0.82 14.33
C PHE A 101 2.10 -0.49 14.30
N GLY A 102 2.41 -1.46 15.16
CA GLY A 102 1.63 -2.70 15.28
C GLY A 102 0.15 -2.46 15.58
N GLN A 103 -0.16 -1.61 16.56
CA GLN A 103 -1.54 -1.25 16.92
C GLN A 103 -2.27 -0.54 15.78
N ILE A 104 -1.58 0.36 15.06
CA ILE A 104 -2.13 1.02 13.88
C ILE A 104 -2.46 -0.06 12.82
N PHE A 105 -1.53 -0.93 12.46
CA PHE A 105 -1.79 -1.99 11.48
C PHE A 105 -2.90 -2.96 11.92
N LEU A 106 -3.08 -3.24 13.22
CA LEU A 106 -4.22 -4.03 13.71
C LEU A 106 -5.56 -3.34 13.46
N GLN A 107 -5.63 -2.02 13.70
CA GLN A 107 -6.83 -1.22 13.44
C GLN A 107 -7.20 -1.25 11.95
N TYR A 108 -6.20 -1.20 11.06
CA TYR A 108 -6.42 -1.21 9.61
C TYR A 108 -6.49 -2.62 9.00
N ALA A 109 -6.21 -3.68 9.76
CA ALA A 109 -6.24 -5.06 9.28
C ALA A 109 -7.58 -5.51 8.67
N PRO A 110 -8.77 -5.13 9.19
CA PRO A 110 -10.05 -5.45 8.54
C PRO A 110 -10.16 -4.85 7.13
N PHE A 111 -9.62 -3.66 6.92
CA PHE A 111 -9.61 -3.04 5.59
C PHE A 111 -8.62 -3.70 4.65
N ILE A 112 -7.45 -4.12 5.16
CA ILE A 112 -6.48 -4.91 4.39
C ILE A 112 -7.11 -6.25 3.97
N LYS A 113 -7.93 -6.90 4.81
CA LYS A 113 -8.72 -8.08 4.40
C LYS A 113 -9.73 -7.76 3.29
N GLY A 114 -10.22 -6.51 3.21
CA GLY A 114 -11.03 -6.03 2.10
C GLY A 114 -10.34 -6.09 0.74
N TYR A 115 -9.00 -6.12 0.70
CA TYR A 115 -8.25 -6.29 -0.55
C TYR A 115 -8.49 -7.63 -1.21
N THR A 116 -8.94 -8.66 -0.47
CA THR A 116 -9.27 -9.97 -1.05
C THR A 116 -10.33 -9.83 -2.15
N ARG A 117 -11.27 -8.89 -2.01
CA ARG A 117 -12.23 -8.59 -3.07
C ARG A 117 -11.54 -8.05 -4.33
N TYR A 118 -10.62 -7.11 -4.16
CA TYR A 118 -9.83 -6.57 -5.26
C TYR A 118 -8.96 -7.65 -5.91
N PHE A 119 -8.33 -8.52 -5.11
CA PHE A 119 -7.50 -9.63 -5.56
C PHE A 119 -8.29 -10.60 -6.45
N ASN A 120 -9.46 -11.06 -5.98
CA ASN A 120 -10.32 -11.98 -6.73
C ASN A 120 -10.82 -11.39 -8.06
N GLU A 121 -10.90 -10.07 -8.14
CA GLU A 121 -11.36 -9.35 -9.33
C GLU A 121 -10.21 -8.92 -10.24
N PHE A 122 -8.96 -8.96 -9.75
CA PHE A 122 -7.80 -8.49 -10.49
C PHE A 122 -7.57 -9.32 -11.76
N ASP A 123 -7.82 -10.62 -11.73
CA ASP A 123 -7.72 -11.48 -12.91
C ASP A 123 -8.72 -11.07 -14.00
N ASN A 124 -9.93 -10.62 -13.62
CA ASN A 124 -10.92 -10.10 -14.54
C ASN A 124 -10.50 -8.75 -15.13
N ILE A 125 -9.91 -7.86 -14.30
CA ILE A 125 -9.35 -6.59 -14.76
C ILE A 125 -8.23 -6.86 -15.76
N ASN A 126 -7.31 -7.76 -15.44
CA ASN A 126 -6.18 -8.11 -16.30
C ASN A 126 -6.66 -8.71 -17.63
N SER A 127 -7.63 -9.62 -17.60
CA SER A 127 -8.26 -10.18 -18.80
C SER A 127 -8.91 -9.08 -19.65
N THR A 128 -9.58 -8.12 -19.01
CA THR A 128 -10.17 -6.95 -19.69
C THR A 128 -9.10 -6.09 -20.36
N LEU A 129 -7.95 -5.86 -19.71
CA LEU A 129 -6.84 -5.10 -20.30
C LEU A 129 -6.24 -5.82 -21.51
N GLU A 130 -6.09 -7.14 -21.45
CA GLU A 130 -5.62 -7.96 -22.58
C GLU A 130 -6.63 -7.97 -23.74
N ASP A 131 -7.93 -8.01 -23.46
CA ASP A 131 -8.97 -7.89 -24.48
C ASP A 131 -8.96 -6.52 -25.15
N ILE A 132 -8.79 -5.44 -24.38
CA ILE A 132 -8.60 -4.08 -24.92
C ILE A 132 -7.37 -4.06 -25.82
N ARG A 133 -6.29 -4.75 -25.41
CA ARG A 133 -5.03 -4.82 -26.17
C ARG A 133 -5.20 -5.43 -27.54
N LYS A 134 -6.00 -6.48 -27.64
CA LYS A 134 -6.23 -7.22 -28.89
C LYS A 134 -7.32 -6.57 -29.76
N ASN A 135 -8.40 -6.12 -29.13
CA ASN A 135 -9.66 -5.81 -29.84
C ASN A 135 -9.98 -4.31 -29.90
N ASN A 136 -9.35 -3.46 -29.09
CA ASN A 136 -9.66 -2.03 -28.99
C ASN A 136 -8.40 -1.16 -29.16
N LYS A 137 -7.89 -1.14 -30.40
CA LYS A 137 -6.71 -0.34 -30.79
C LYS A 137 -6.81 1.15 -30.44
N PRO A 138 -7.95 1.86 -30.64
CA PRO A 138 -8.05 3.27 -30.28
C PRO A 138 -7.85 3.53 -28.79
N LEU A 139 -8.45 2.69 -27.93
CA LEU A 139 -8.26 2.80 -26.49
C LEU A 139 -6.80 2.50 -26.10
N GLN A 140 -6.17 1.50 -26.72
CA GLN A 140 -4.74 1.23 -26.46
C GLN A 140 -3.82 2.39 -26.85
N LEU A 141 -4.02 2.98 -28.03
CA LEU A 141 -3.23 4.14 -28.45
C LEU A 141 -3.39 5.31 -27.47
N TRP A 142 -4.60 5.50 -26.94
CA TRP A 142 -4.85 6.50 -25.90
C TRP A 142 -4.13 6.14 -24.59
N LEU A 143 -4.17 4.88 -24.15
CA LEU A 143 -3.46 4.42 -22.95
C LEU A 143 -1.94 4.58 -23.07
N ASP A 144 -1.38 4.30 -24.24
CA ASP A 144 0.04 4.48 -24.55
C ASP A 144 0.45 5.95 -24.57
N ALA A 145 -0.44 6.84 -25.05
CA ALA A 145 -0.21 8.27 -24.98
C ALA A 145 -0.22 8.78 -23.52
N GLN A 146 -1.22 8.36 -22.73
CA GLN A 146 -1.33 8.74 -21.32
C GLN A 146 -0.17 8.22 -20.46
N ARG A 147 0.41 7.07 -20.82
CA ARG A 147 1.57 6.52 -20.14
C ARG A 147 2.73 7.52 -20.05
N LYS A 148 2.92 8.36 -21.07
CA LYS A 148 3.98 9.38 -21.07
C LYS A 148 3.77 10.42 -19.97
N GLU A 149 2.52 10.82 -19.75
CA GLU A 149 2.11 11.75 -18.69
C GLU A 149 2.13 11.09 -17.30
N ALA A 150 1.79 9.80 -17.22
CA ALA A 150 1.78 9.00 -15.98
C ALA A 150 3.17 8.49 -15.55
N ARG A 151 4.23 9.31 -15.72
CA ARG A 151 5.63 8.97 -15.40
C ARG A 151 6.10 7.65 -16.01
N ASN A 152 5.67 7.36 -17.24
CA ASN A 152 5.97 6.14 -17.98
C ASN A 152 5.46 4.83 -17.34
N LYS A 153 4.55 4.90 -16.36
CA LYS A 153 3.94 3.72 -15.73
C LYS A 153 2.72 3.26 -16.51
N PRO A 154 2.67 2.00 -16.97
CA PRO A 154 1.50 1.48 -17.67
C PRO A 154 0.32 1.29 -16.72
N LEU A 155 -0.91 1.44 -17.23
CA LEU A 155 -2.15 1.27 -16.46
C LEU A 155 -2.19 -0.06 -15.68
N GLY A 156 -1.88 -1.19 -16.34
CA GLY A 156 -1.83 -2.50 -15.68
C GLY A 156 -0.79 -2.58 -14.56
N GLY A 157 0.34 -1.88 -14.72
CA GLY A 157 1.39 -1.78 -13.70
C GLY A 157 0.95 -0.98 -12.46
N LEU A 158 0.05 0.00 -12.62
CA LEU A 158 -0.54 0.73 -11.50
C LEU A 158 -1.66 -0.08 -10.82
N LEU A 159 -2.47 -0.80 -11.60
CA LEU A 159 -3.58 -1.62 -11.10
C LEU A 159 -3.11 -2.85 -10.31
N ILE A 160 -1.92 -3.41 -10.58
CA ILE A 160 -1.37 -4.53 -9.80
C ILE A 160 -0.81 -4.09 -8.43
N THR A 161 -0.53 -2.79 -8.23
CA THR A 161 0.11 -2.30 -7.00
C THR A 161 -0.62 -2.66 -5.70
N PRO A 162 -1.97 -2.63 -5.60
CA PRO A 162 -2.67 -3.02 -4.37
C PRO A 162 -2.48 -4.49 -4.03
N VAL A 163 -2.44 -5.37 -5.04
CA VAL A 163 -2.18 -6.81 -4.88
C VAL A 163 -0.77 -7.04 -4.33
N GLN A 164 0.21 -6.28 -4.82
CA GLN A 164 1.61 -6.39 -4.37
C GLN A 164 1.86 -5.74 -3.00
N ARG A 165 1.02 -4.79 -2.57
CA ARG A 165 1.21 -4.08 -1.29
C ARG A 165 0.97 -4.99 -0.08
N VAL A 166 -0.02 -5.87 -0.13
CA VAL A 166 -0.38 -6.74 1.00
C VAL A 166 0.77 -7.67 1.44
N PRO A 167 1.46 -8.40 0.54
CA PRO A 167 2.65 -9.17 0.91
C PRO A 167 3.79 -8.32 1.48
N ARG A 168 3.96 -7.08 0.97
CA ARG A 168 5.01 -6.18 1.47
C ARG A 168 4.76 -5.74 2.90
N TYR A 169 3.51 -5.46 3.30
CA TYR A 169 3.18 -5.18 4.70
C TYR A 169 3.61 -6.32 5.62
N LYS A 170 3.37 -7.57 5.23
CA LYS A 170 3.78 -8.73 6.02
C LYS A 170 5.29 -8.79 6.23
N LEU A 171 6.08 -8.55 5.18
CA LEU A 171 7.55 -8.55 5.25
C LEU A 171 8.06 -7.44 6.18
N LEU A 172 7.63 -6.20 5.93
CA LEU A 172 8.06 -5.02 6.69
C LEU A 172 7.65 -5.11 8.17
N LEU A 173 6.44 -5.59 8.45
CA LEU A 173 5.98 -5.81 9.83
C LEU A 173 6.76 -6.91 10.53
N THR A 174 7.06 -8.01 9.85
CA THR A 174 7.88 -9.10 10.41
C THR A 174 9.29 -8.60 10.73
N GLU A 175 9.84 -7.72 9.89
CA GLU A 175 11.13 -7.10 10.15
C GLU A 175 11.05 -6.12 11.33
N LEU A 176 10.02 -5.28 11.40
CA LEU A 176 9.80 -4.37 12.52
C LEU A 176 9.69 -5.10 13.86
N VAL A 177 9.05 -6.28 13.90
CA VAL A 177 9.02 -7.15 15.08
C VAL A 177 10.42 -7.51 15.52
N LYS A 178 11.30 -7.97 14.62
CA LYS A 178 12.66 -8.43 14.97
C LYS A 178 13.50 -7.37 15.69
N TYR A 179 13.26 -6.09 15.40
CA TYR A 179 13.97 -4.96 16.01
C TYR A 179 13.19 -4.24 17.10
N THR A 180 11.99 -4.72 17.43
CA THR A 180 11.21 -4.28 18.59
C THR A 180 11.57 -5.16 19.80
N SER A 181 11.91 -4.54 20.94
CA SER A 181 12.28 -5.27 22.17
C SER A 181 11.19 -6.28 22.59
N PRO A 182 11.52 -7.46 23.15
CA PRO A 182 10.53 -8.44 23.61
C PRO A 182 9.50 -7.88 24.60
N ILE A 183 9.90 -6.88 25.40
CA ILE A 183 9.03 -6.20 26.35
C ILE A 183 8.02 -5.30 25.62
N SER A 184 8.44 -4.61 24.56
CA SER A 184 7.54 -3.81 23.74
C SER A 184 6.71 -4.66 22.77
N GLN A 185 7.21 -5.79 22.26
CA GLN A 185 6.44 -6.78 21.48
C GLN A 185 5.22 -7.28 22.26
N ARG A 186 5.40 -7.63 23.55
CA ARG A 186 4.34 -8.10 24.44
C ARG A 186 3.27 -7.04 24.72
N LEU A 187 3.62 -5.76 24.64
CA LEU A 187 2.72 -4.61 24.84
C LEU A 187 2.06 -4.12 23.53
N SER A 188 2.63 -4.43 22.36
CA SER A 188 2.23 -3.86 21.06
C SER A 188 1.45 -4.82 20.16
N ASN A 189 1.15 -6.04 20.60
CA ASN A 189 0.37 -7.06 19.88
C ASN A 189 0.86 -7.36 18.45
N VAL A 190 2.11 -7.04 18.11
CA VAL A 190 2.62 -7.13 16.73
C VAL A 190 2.70 -8.60 16.25
N ASP A 191 2.90 -9.55 17.17
CA ASP A 191 2.88 -10.99 16.86
C ASP A 191 1.48 -11.50 16.43
N GLN A 192 0.41 -10.86 16.89
CA GLN A 192 -0.95 -11.19 16.42
C GLN A 192 -1.19 -10.70 14.98
N CYS A 193 -0.52 -9.63 14.53
CA CYS A 193 -0.60 -9.16 13.14
C CYS A 193 -0.05 -10.18 12.15
N THR A 194 1.10 -10.77 12.46
CA THR A 194 1.85 -11.64 11.54
C THR A 194 1.21 -13.03 11.42
N HIS A 195 0.66 -13.56 12.52
CA HIS A 195 0.12 -14.92 12.59
C HIS A 195 -1.38 -15.05 12.27
N THR A 196 -2.22 -14.11 12.70
CA THR A 196 -3.68 -14.31 12.68
C THR A 196 -4.35 -13.82 11.39
N ASN A 197 -3.78 -12.82 10.70
CA ASN A 197 -4.48 -12.14 9.61
C ASN A 197 -4.00 -12.51 8.19
N PHE A 198 -2.76 -12.98 8.01
CA PHE A 198 -2.20 -13.26 6.68
C PHE A 198 -2.26 -14.74 6.25
N ARG A 199 -2.66 -15.66 7.14
CA ARG A 199 -2.85 -17.09 6.79
C ARG A 199 -4.12 -17.33 5.94
N SER A 200 -5.02 -16.35 5.87
CA SER A 200 -6.31 -16.47 5.17
C SER A 200 -6.35 -15.72 3.83
N CYS A 201 -5.21 -15.15 3.39
CA CYS A 201 -5.05 -14.44 2.12
C CYS A 201 -4.14 -15.18 1.12
N ASN A 202 -3.81 -16.44 1.40
CA ASN A 202 -3.14 -17.35 0.46
C ASN A 202 -4.11 -18.44 0.03
#